data_AF-A0A7Z0QA64-F1
#
_entry.id   AF-A0A7Z0QA64-F1
#
_cell.length_a   1.000
_cell.length_b   1.000
_cell.length_c   1.000
_cell.angle_alpha   90.00
_cell.angle_beta   90.00
_cell.angle_gamma   90.00
#
_symmetry.space_group_name_H-M   'P 1'
#
loop_
_entity.id
_entity.type
_entity.pdbx_description
1 polymer ?
#
loop_
_entity_poly.entity_id
_entity_poly.type
_entity_poly.pdbx_seq_one_letter_code
_entity_poly.pdbx_strand_id
1 'polypeptide(L)'
;MAFTDTLLHHGTSTVAIIDAGHGPGGHWNHSYPFVTLHLPSHHYGVESRVLGNNSIVRGGLNDGLSSMASGPEIVSYYRDVMDHVFLPTGRVAYFPMMRFDWRAHATSLVTGERRAVKARKKFVDATYAAVEVPSLQKRKFQTEEGVRCIPVNDLVRISGETHCYCIVGAGKTGVDACLWLLENGADPNSIRWIVPRDAWWINRSKVQFTHDFFETSFAYVADLLEAIGEAASIDDLFLQFERRDLWLRLDRSITPAMFHGATMSKGELEKLRLIKDLVRKGHVQVIHRDRIVLEEGTVSANDDWLYVDCTAAGIPPREAKVIFEPEKITLQWVKWGRSALSAAVLGYVEATIDGDDLKNDLCQPVSPPRTPADWVGTFITTARNEKRWSSQQDLTKWARSLRLDMSASLASEVSPDDAGRMAILQRARKASQTAVISATRLLADL
;
A
#
# COMPACT_ATOMS: atom_id res chain seq x y z
N MET A 1 -14.96 -2.64 -2.47
CA MET A 1 -15.80 -1.91 -1.50
C MET A 1 -15.72 -0.39 -1.69
N ALA A 2 -14.55 0.27 -1.66
CA ALA A 2 -14.49 1.72 -1.88
C ALA A 2 -15.14 2.20 -3.20
N PHE A 3 -14.93 1.48 -4.31
CA PHE A 3 -15.66 1.72 -5.57
C PHE A 3 -17.18 1.66 -5.40
N THR A 4 -17.68 0.59 -4.76
CA THR A 4 -19.12 0.40 -4.51
C THR A 4 -19.69 1.51 -3.63
N ASP A 5 -18.97 1.90 -2.58
CA ASP A 5 -19.40 2.94 -1.66
C ASP A 5 -19.66 4.27 -2.37
N THR A 6 -18.66 4.73 -3.14
CA THR A 6 -18.78 5.96 -3.92
C THR A 6 -19.85 5.84 -5.02
N LEU A 7 -19.95 4.69 -5.69
CA LEU A 7 -21.00 4.44 -6.69
C LEU A 7 -22.42 4.52 -6.08
N LEU A 8 -22.59 4.04 -4.85
CA LEU A 8 -23.86 4.14 -4.13
C LEU A 8 -24.15 5.58 -3.71
N HIS A 9 -23.13 6.33 -3.28
CA HIS A 9 -23.29 7.70 -2.80
C HIS A 9 -23.63 8.68 -3.95
N HIS A 10 -23.00 8.50 -5.12
CA HIS A 10 -23.09 9.44 -6.24
C HIS A 10 -23.91 8.92 -7.43
N GLY A 11 -24.56 7.77 -7.29
CA GLY A 11 -25.33 7.15 -8.37
C GLY A 11 -26.51 6.31 -7.88
N THR A 12 -27.27 5.76 -8.82
CA THR A 12 -28.49 4.97 -8.57
C THR A 12 -28.32 3.47 -8.84
N SER A 13 -27.10 3.03 -9.15
CA SER A 13 -26.79 1.64 -9.49
C SER A 13 -27.10 0.67 -8.34
N THR A 14 -27.52 -0.55 -8.70
CA THR A 14 -27.51 -1.70 -7.79
C THR A 14 -26.26 -2.55 -8.05
N VAL A 15 -25.77 -3.21 -7.02
CA VAL A 15 -24.49 -3.94 -7.06
C VAL A 15 -24.65 -5.32 -6.44
N ALA A 16 -24.21 -6.35 -7.16
CA ALA A 16 -23.97 -7.68 -6.60
C ALA A 16 -22.48 -7.82 -6.31
N ILE A 17 -22.10 -7.99 -5.04
CA ILE A 17 -20.73 -8.27 -4.64
C ILE A 17 -20.60 -9.79 -4.48
N ILE A 18 -19.82 -10.41 -5.36
CA ILE A 18 -19.52 -11.85 -5.34
C ILE A 18 -18.09 -12.00 -4.83
N ASP A 19 -17.92 -12.69 -3.71
CA ASP A 19 -16.65 -12.78 -3.01
C ASP A 19 -16.35 -14.24 -2.64
N ALA A 20 -15.14 -14.68 -2.96
CA ALA A 20 -14.67 -16.01 -2.58
C ALA A 20 -14.31 -16.10 -1.10
N GLY A 21 -14.10 -14.96 -0.43
CA GLY A 21 -13.88 -14.87 1.01
C GLY A 21 -15.13 -15.20 1.82
N HIS A 22 -14.91 -15.56 3.08
CA HIS A 22 -15.98 -15.89 4.03
C HIS A 22 -16.70 -14.66 4.60
N GLY A 23 -16.16 -13.46 4.37
CA GLY A 23 -16.72 -12.20 4.83
C GLY A 23 -16.03 -11.00 4.18
N PRO A 24 -16.58 -9.79 4.36
CA PRO A 24 -16.02 -8.57 3.79
C PRO A 24 -14.62 -8.28 4.34
N GLY A 25 -13.82 -7.52 3.59
CA GLY A 25 -12.45 -7.15 3.96
C GLY A 25 -11.36 -7.77 3.06
N GLY A 26 -11.71 -8.75 2.22
CA GLY A 26 -10.77 -9.35 1.28
C GLY A 26 -9.54 -9.94 1.98
N HIS A 27 -8.34 -9.55 1.55
CA HIS A 27 -7.07 -10.07 2.07
C HIS A 27 -6.86 -9.85 3.57
N TRP A 28 -7.50 -8.84 4.17
CA TRP A 28 -7.38 -8.55 5.60
C TRP A 28 -7.85 -9.72 6.47
N ASN A 29 -8.81 -10.51 5.98
CA ASN A 29 -9.28 -11.74 6.63
C ASN A 29 -8.22 -12.84 6.75
N HIS A 30 -7.08 -12.70 6.05
CA HIS A 30 -5.99 -13.67 6.03
C HIS A 30 -4.65 -13.05 6.47
N SER A 31 -4.66 -11.76 6.84
CA SER A 31 -3.45 -11.04 7.23
C SER A 31 -2.84 -11.60 8.52
N TYR A 32 -1.53 -11.40 8.72
CA TYR A 32 -0.85 -11.88 9.92
C TYR A 32 -1.28 -11.04 11.14
N PRO A 33 -1.31 -11.63 12.36
CA PRO A 33 -2.08 -11.04 13.46
C PRO A 33 -1.58 -9.69 14.00
N PHE A 34 -0.33 -9.33 13.71
CA PHE A 34 0.29 -8.07 14.13
C PHE A 34 0.45 -7.05 13.00
N VAL A 35 -0.20 -7.27 11.85
CA VAL A 35 -0.20 -6.28 10.77
C VAL A 35 -0.91 -4.99 11.21
N THR A 36 -0.38 -3.85 10.76
CA THR A 36 -1.03 -2.54 10.85
C THR A 36 -0.98 -1.84 9.51
N LEU A 37 -1.83 -0.84 9.29
CA LEU A 37 -1.69 0.05 8.14
C LEU A 37 -0.31 0.72 8.15
N HIS A 38 0.17 1.09 6.95
CA HIS A 38 1.41 1.85 6.80
C HIS A 38 1.18 3.37 6.93
N LEU A 39 -0.05 3.81 6.75
CA LEU A 39 -0.44 5.21 6.80
C LEU A 39 -1.51 5.39 7.87
N PRO A 40 -1.71 6.62 8.36
CA PRO A 40 -2.79 6.92 9.29
C PRO A 40 -4.16 6.38 8.83
N SER A 41 -4.95 5.89 9.78
CA SER A 41 -6.22 5.19 9.51
C SER A 41 -7.22 5.98 8.66
N HIS A 42 -7.26 7.31 8.82
CA HIS A 42 -8.19 8.18 8.11
C HIS A 42 -8.01 8.17 6.58
N HIS A 43 -6.82 7.79 6.10
CA HIS A 43 -6.52 7.66 4.68
C HIS A 43 -7.07 6.37 4.03
N TYR A 44 -7.66 5.46 4.81
CA TYR A 44 -8.07 4.14 4.35
C TYR A 44 -9.57 3.91 4.53
N GLY A 45 -10.10 2.88 3.85
CA GLY A 45 -11.51 2.49 3.92
C GLY A 45 -12.37 2.99 2.76
N VAL A 46 -13.57 3.48 3.05
CA VAL A 46 -14.60 3.95 2.11
C VAL A 46 -15.09 5.36 2.46
N GLU A 47 -15.49 6.16 1.47
CA GLU A 47 -15.93 7.55 1.63
C GLU A 47 -16.95 7.76 2.77
N SER A 48 -17.96 6.91 2.86
CA SER A 48 -19.10 7.06 3.77
C SER A 48 -18.84 6.78 5.26
N ARG A 49 -17.73 6.12 5.62
CA ARG A 49 -17.45 5.70 7.01
C ARG A 49 -15.98 5.86 7.36
N VAL A 50 -15.67 6.52 8.47
CA VAL A 50 -14.29 6.71 8.96
C VAL A 50 -13.74 5.41 9.56
N LEU A 51 -12.48 5.08 9.25
CA LEU A 51 -11.73 4.00 9.91
C LEU A 51 -10.87 4.58 11.04
N GLY A 52 -10.90 3.95 12.21
CA GLY A 52 -10.21 4.42 13.40
C GLY A 52 -10.89 5.64 14.01
N ASN A 53 -10.17 6.34 14.89
CA ASN A 53 -10.71 7.45 15.70
C ASN A 53 -9.83 8.72 15.65
N ASN A 54 -8.92 8.81 14.69
CA ASN A 54 -7.96 9.91 14.53
C ASN A 54 -7.09 10.19 15.77
N SER A 55 -6.91 9.21 16.65
CA SER A 55 -6.05 9.34 17.82
C SER A 55 -4.58 9.49 17.46
N ILE A 56 -3.83 10.11 18.37
CA ILE A 56 -2.36 10.13 18.37
C ILE A 56 -1.86 8.98 19.23
N VAL A 57 -0.91 8.21 18.70
CA VAL A 57 -0.21 7.14 19.41
C VAL A 57 0.60 7.73 20.56
N ARG A 58 0.54 7.08 21.73
CA ARG A 58 1.31 7.45 22.92
C ARG A 58 2.22 6.28 23.29
N GLY A 59 3.52 6.51 23.28
CA GLY A 59 4.57 5.51 23.50
C GLY A 59 4.91 4.64 22.29
N GLY A 60 6.00 3.88 22.41
CA GLY A 60 6.48 2.96 21.38
C GLY A 60 7.14 3.64 20.18
N LEU A 61 7.37 2.87 19.11
CA LEU A 61 8.15 3.28 17.93
C LEU A 61 7.45 4.35 17.06
N ASN A 62 6.18 4.62 17.34
CA ASN A 62 5.33 5.56 16.61
C ASN A 62 4.77 6.67 17.51
N ASP A 63 5.36 6.89 18.69
CA ASP A 63 4.92 7.92 19.63
C ASP A 63 4.78 9.29 18.96
N GLY A 64 3.66 9.96 19.23
CA GLY A 64 3.34 11.27 18.69
C GLY A 64 2.87 11.28 17.23
N LEU A 65 2.67 10.13 16.57
CA LEU A 65 2.09 10.03 15.22
C LEU A 65 0.61 9.63 15.26
N SER A 66 -0.13 9.85 14.17
CA SER A 66 -1.51 9.35 14.06
C SER A 66 -1.59 7.82 14.09
N SER A 67 -2.65 7.30 14.69
CA SER A 67 -2.89 5.87 14.81
C SER A 67 -3.11 5.18 13.47
N MET A 68 -2.60 3.96 13.38
CA MET A 68 -2.69 3.08 12.22
C MET A 68 -3.51 1.85 12.63
N ALA A 69 -4.63 1.63 11.95
CA ALA A 69 -5.52 0.52 12.25
C ALA A 69 -4.79 -0.82 12.07
N SER A 70 -5.01 -1.70 13.03
CA SER A 70 -4.58 -3.10 13.01
C SER A 70 -5.41 -3.93 12.05
N GLY A 71 -4.89 -5.10 11.65
CA GLY A 71 -5.65 -6.08 10.84
C GLY A 71 -7.05 -6.38 11.39
N PRO A 72 -7.20 -6.70 12.70
CA PRO A 72 -8.51 -6.92 13.32
C PRO A 72 -9.47 -5.73 13.21
N GLU A 73 -8.99 -4.50 13.43
CA GLU A 73 -9.82 -3.29 13.30
C GLU A 73 -10.32 -3.10 11.85
N ILE A 74 -9.50 -3.41 10.86
CA ILE A 74 -9.86 -3.30 9.44
C ILE A 74 -10.91 -4.35 9.04
N VAL A 75 -10.78 -5.59 9.54
CA VAL A 75 -11.78 -6.65 9.31
C VAL A 75 -13.12 -6.24 9.93
N SER A 76 -13.12 -5.75 11.18
CA SER A 76 -14.32 -5.23 11.82
C SER A 76 -14.92 -4.06 11.04
N TYR A 77 -14.09 -3.12 10.60
CA TYR A 77 -14.54 -1.96 9.83
C TYR A 77 -15.25 -2.34 8.53
N TYR A 78 -14.70 -3.27 7.74
CA TYR A 78 -15.36 -3.66 6.49
C TYR A 78 -16.61 -4.51 6.71
N ARG A 79 -16.70 -5.24 7.83
CA ARG A 79 -17.95 -5.85 8.26
C ARG A 79 -19.01 -4.79 8.54
N ASP A 80 -18.68 -3.77 9.33
CA ASP A 80 -19.60 -2.67 9.60
C ASP A 80 -20.03 -1.92 8.33
N VAL A 81 -19.11 -1.69 7.39
CA VAL A 81 -19.45 -1.07 6.10
C VAL A 81 -20.46 -1.93 5.35
N MET A 82 -20.26 -3.25 5.30
CA MET A 82 -21.23 -4.13 4.63
C MET A 82 -22.59 -4.10 5.33
N ASP A 83 -22.59 -4.35 6.64
CA ASP A 83 -23.81 -4.63 7.41
C ASP A 83 -24.62 -3.38 7.73
N HIS A 84 -23.95 -2.22 7.90
CA HIS A 84 -24.57 -0.98 8.36
C HIS A 84 -24.59 0.14 7.33
N VAL A 85 -23.83 0.01 6.23
CA VAL A 85 -23.85 1.01 5.15
C VAL A 85 -24.40 0.41 3.86
N PHE A 86 -23.88 -0.73 3.39
CA PHE A 86 -24.22 -1.26 2.07
C PHE A 86 -25.56 -1.98 2.03
N LEU A 87 -25.72 -3.03 2.83
CA LEU A 87 -26.93 -3.86 2.83
C LEU A 87 -28.20 -3.05 3.18
N PRO A 88 -28.17 -2.12 4.16
CA PRO A 88 -29.35 -1.30 4.48
C PRO A 88 -29.84 -0.40 3.35
N THR A 89 -29.01 -0.12 2.33
CA THR A 89 -29.47 0.64 1.15
C THR A 89 -30.50 -0.10 0.31
N GLY A 90 -30.61 -1.43 0.44
CA GLY A 90 -31.39 -2.29 -0.46
C GLY A 90 -30.84 -2.37 -1.90
N ARG A 91 -29.74 -1.68 -2.21
CA ARG A 91 -29.10 -1.66 -3.53
C ARG A 91 -27.92 -2.62 -3.65
N VAL A 92 -27.49 -3.24 -2.56
CA VAL A 92 -26.38 -4.20 -2.54
C VAL A 92 -26.89 -5.58 -2.17
N ALA A 93 -26.51 -6.58 -2.97
CA ALA A 93 -26.59 -7.99 -2.63
C ALA A 93 -25.18 -8.54 -2.43
N TYR A 94 -24.91 -9.18 -1.29
CA TYR A 94 -23.60 -9.75 -0.96
C TYR A 94 -23.65 -11.28 -0.99
N PHE A 95 -22.72 -11.89 -1.71
CA PHE A 95 -22.58 -13.33 -1.89
C PHE A 95 -21.19 -13.78 -1.47
N PRO A 96 -20.93 -14.00 -0.16
CA PRO A 96 -19.68 -14.56 0.33
C PRO A 96 -19.56 -16.04 -0.04
N MET A 97 -18.34 -16.57 0.02
CA MET A 97 -18.02 -17.96 -0.33
C MET A 97 -18.49 -18.35 -1.74
N MET A 98 -18.48 -17.40 -2.69
CA MET A 98 -18.81 -17.62 -4.09
C MET A 98 -17.66 -17.20 -5.01
N ARG A 99 -17.24 -18.09 -5.90
CA ARG A 99 -16.20 -17.80 -6.91
C ARG A 99 -16.84 -17.51 -8.26
N PHE A 100 -16.52 -16.35 -8.84
CA PHE A 100 -16.91 -15.98 -10.20
C PHE A 100 -15.88 -16.49 -11.23
N ASP A 101 -16.34 -17.09 -12.33
CA ASP A 101 -15.48 -17.74 -13.33
C ASP A 101 -15.16 -16.86 -14.56
N TRP A 102 -15.59 -15.59 -14.55
CA TRP A 102 -15.49 -14.66 -15.68
C TRP A 102 -16.18 -15.11 -16.97
N ARG A 103 -16.97 -16.19 -16.90
CA ARG A 103 -17.87 -16.70 -17.95
C ARG A 103 -19.32 -16.57 -17.51
N ALA A 104 -19.62 -15.51 -16.76
CA ALA A 104 -20.96 -15.20 -16.26
C ALA A 104 -21.55 -16.25 -15.29
N HIS A 105 -20.72 -17.00 -14.55
CA HIS A 105 -21.21 -17.88 -13.50
C HIS A 105 -20.50 -17.68 -12.16
N ALA A 106 -21.26 -17.86 -11.08
CA ALA A 106 -20.75 -17.92 -9.72
C ALA A 106 -20.98 -19.33 -9.14
N THR A 107 -19.94 -19.92 -8.55
CA THR A 107 -20.00 -21.23 -7.90
C THR A 107 -19.82 -21.08 -6.40
N SER A 108 -20.75 -21.65 -5.63
CA SER A 108 -20.63 -21.76 -4.17
C SER A 108 -19.46 -22.64 -3.80
N LEU A 109 -18.56 -22.13 -2.96
CA LEU A 109 -17.42 -22.87 -2.42
C LEU A 109 -17.84 -23.86 -1.31
N VAL A 110 -19.07 -23.74 -0.81
CA VAL A 110 -19.61 -24.62 0.25
C VAL A 110 -20.37 -25.80 -0.36
N THR A 111 -21.14 -25.57 -1.41
CA THR A 111 -22.07 -26.57 -1.97
C THR A 111 -21.71 -27.03 -3.38
N GLY A 112 -20.82 -26.33 -4.08
CA GLY A 112 -20.55 -26.56 -5.50
C GLY A 112 -21.66 -26.11 -6.45
N GLU A 113 -22.79 -25.59 -5.92
CA GLU A 113 -23.90 -25.09 -6.73
C GLU A 113 -23.44 -23.92 -7.61
N ARG A 114 -23.79 -23.97 -8.89
CA ARG A 114 -23.42 -22.97 -9.89
C ARG A 114 -24.64 -22.16 -10.30
N ARG A 115 -24.50 -20.84 -10.32
CA ARG A 115 -25.55 -19.87 -10.69
C ARG A 115 -25.09 -18.98 -11.83
N ALA A 116 -25.95 -18.75 -12.81
CA ALA A 116 -25.70 -17.76 -13.86
C ALA A 116 -25.83 -16.34 -13.28
N VAL A 117 -24.93 -15.45 -13.70
CA VAL A 117 -24.86 -14.05 -13.26
C VAL A 117 -24.92 -13.15 -14.49
N LYS A 118 -25.90 -12.26 -14.53
CA LYS A 118 -26.03 -11.27 -15.60
C LYS A 118 -25.89 -9.86 -15.03
N ALA A 119 -24.84 -9.16 -15.42
CA ALA A 119 -24.73 -7.73 -15.16
C ALA A 119 -25.70 -6.95 -16.08
N ARG A 120 -26.40 -5.96 -15.52
CA ARG A 120 -27.26 -5.07 -16.33
C ARG A 120 -26.45 -4.00 -17.07
N LYS A 121 -25.37 -3.53 -16.44
CA LYS A 121 -24.44 -2.55 -17.01
C LYS A 121 -23.09 -3.20 -17.27
N LYS A 122 -22.30 -3.46 -16.22
CA LYS A 122 -20.91 -3.94 -16.35
C LYS A 122 -20.55 -4.94 -15.26
N PHE A 123 -19.59 -5.82 -15.55
CA PHE A 123 -18.87 -6.58 -14.53
C PHE A 123 -17.71 -5.75 -13.98
N VAL A 124 -17.49 -5.75 -12.67
CA VAL A 124 -16.37 -5.02 -12.04
C VAL A 124 -15.34 -6.00 -11.49
N ASP A 125 -14.11 -5.94 -12.00
CA ASP A 125 -12.99 -6.76 -11.60
C ASP A 125 -12.14 -6.07 -10.53
N ALA A 126 -12.46 -6.37 -9.28
CA ALA A 126 -11.67 -5.99 -8.12
C ALA A 126 -10.52 -6.98 -7.82
N THR A 127 -10.44 -8.11 -8.54
CA THR A 127 -9.36 -9.11 -8.35
C THR A 127 -8.10 -8.72 -9.11
N TYR A 128 -8.23 -7.81 -10.09
CA TYR A 128 -7.10 -7.31 -10.85
C TYR A 128 -6.13 -6.44 -10.03
N ALA A 129 -6.52 -5.87 -8.89
CA ALA A 129 -5.61 -5.18 -7.98
C ALA A 129 -5.39 -5.93 -6.67
N ALA A 130 -5.71 -7.24 -6.64
CA ALA A 130 -5.58 -8.04 -5.43
C ALA A 130 -4.11 -8.19 -4.98
N VAL A 131 -3.92 -8.10 -3.67
CA VAL A 131 -2.65 -8.34 -2.98
C VAL A 131 -2.42 -9.83 -2.76
N GLU A 132 -1.18 -10.25 -2.65
CA GLU A 132 -0.85 -11.62 -2.22
C GLU A 132 -0.66 -11.66 -0.70
N VAL A 133 -1.23 -12.68 -0.06
CA VAL A 133 -1.09 -12.92 1.38
C VAL A 133 -0.09 -14.06 1.62
N PRO A 134 0.93 -13.89 2.50
CA PRO A 134 1.95 -14.91 2.74
C PRO A 134 1.44 -16.32 2.99
N SER A 135 0.43 -16.48 3.85
CA SER A 135 -0.14 -17.78 4.21
C SER A 135 -0.94 -18.47 3.10
N LEU A 136 -1.30 -17.75 2.03
CA LEU A 136 -2.09 -18.28 0.91
C LEU A 136 -1.23 -18.62 -0.31
N GLN A 137 0.09 -18.37 -0.25
CA GLN A 137 0.98 -18.55 -1.38
C GLN A 137 1.87 -19.77 -1.20
N LYS A 138 2.25 -20.39 -2.33
CA LYS A 138 3.37 -21.34 -2.36
C LYS A 138 4.66 -20.54 -2.15
N ARG A 139 5.54 -21.04 -1.29
CA ARG A 139 6.87 -20.45 -1.08
C ARG A 139 7.61 -20.33 -2.43
N LYS A 140 8.36 -19.24 -2.59
CA LYS A 140 9.15 -18.95 -3.79
C LYS A 140 10.50 -19.66 -3.83
N PHE A 141 10.84 -20.38 -2.77
CA PHE A 141 12.08 -21.12 -2.58
C PHE A 141 11.78 -22.50 -2.01
N GLN A 142 12.75 -23.41 -2.08
CA GLN A 142 12.63 -24.77 -1.56
C GLN A 142 13.21 -24.89 -0.15
N THR A 143 12.73 -25.86 0.60
CA THR A 143 13.27 -26.21 1.92
C THR A 143 13.51 -27.71 1.95
N GLU A 144 14.68 -28.11 2.45
CA GLU A 144 14.97 -29.51 2.71
C GLU A 144 14.04 -30.08 3.80
N GLU A 145 13.81 -31.40 3.75
CA GLU A 145 13.01 -32.08 4.75
C GLU A 145 13.59 -31.91 6.16
N GLY A 146 12.72 -31.52 7.10
CA GLY A 146 13.08 -31.24 8.50
C GLY A 146 13.43 -29.78 8.79
N VAL A 147 13.64 -28.93 7.77
CA VAL A 147 13.84 -27.48 7.99
C VAL A 147 12.55 -26.84 8.50
N ARG A 148 12.62 -26.20 9.68
CA ARG A 148 11.49 -25.48 10.27
C ARG A 148 11.31 -24.11 9.60
N CYS A 149 10.54 -24.08 8.52
CA CYS A 149 10.17 -22.85 7.82
C CYS A 149 8.67 -22.59 7.88
N ILE A 150 8.25 -21.44 8.41
CA ILE A 150 6.83 -21.07 8.60
C ILE A 150 6.50 -19.78 7.82
N PRO A 151 5.24 -19.57 7.39
CA PRO A 151 4.81 -18.24 6.96
C PRO A 151 4.77 -17.29 8.17
N VAL A 152 4.94 -15.98 7.91
CA VAL A 152 4.86 -14.94 8.95
C VAL A 152 3.60 -14.99 9.82
N ASN A 153 2.47 -15.47 9.27
CA ASN A 153 1.21 -15.61 10.00
C ASN A 153 1.33 -16.51 11.23
N ASP A 154 2.17 -17.54 11.17
CA ASP A 154 2.35 -18.50 12.25
C ASP A 154 3.41 -18.03 13.27
N LEU A 155 4.06 -16.89 13.04
CA LEU A 155 5.08 -16.35 13.93
C LEU A 155 4.51 -16.07 15.34
N VAL A 156 3.24 -15.70 15.47
CA VAL A 156 2.62 -15.48 16.79
C VAL A 156 2.29 -16.77 17.54
N ARG A 157 2.37 -17.93 16.88
CA ARG A 157 2.04 -19.24 17.46
C ARG A 157 3.28 -19.96 17.98
N ILE A 158 4.45 -19.36 17.84
CA ILE A 158 5.69 -19.94 18.35
C ILE A 158 5.60 -20.10 19.87
N SER A 159 5.99 -21.27 20.35
CA SER A 159 6.07 -21.60 21.77
C SER A 159 7.37 -22.36 22.02
N GLY A 160 8.00 -22.15 23.19
CA GLY A 160 9.23 -22.85 23.59
C GLY A 160 10.53 -22.08 23.37
N GLU A 161 11.64 -22.84 23.31
CA GLU A 161 13.06 -22.42 23.48
C GLU A 161 13.76 -21.92 22.20
N THR A 162 13.04 -21.60 21.12
CA THR A 162 13.72 -21.20 19.88
C THR A 162 14.28 -19.78 20.03
N HIS A 163 15.60 -19.67 20.18
CA HIS A 163 16.26 -18.39 20.40
C HIS A 163 16.69 -17.69 19.11
N CYS A 164 16.80 -18.40 17.98
CA CYS A 164 17.34 -17.85 16.74
C CYS A 164 16.34 -17.86 15.58
N TYR A 165 16.29 -16.76 14.82
CA TYR A 165 15.35 -16.53 13.74
C TYR A 165 16.08 -16.16 12.45
N CYS A 166 15.60 -16.67 11.32
CA CYS A 166 16.04 -16.23 9.99
C CYS A 166 14.84 -15.68 9.22
N ILE A 167 14.78 -14.36 9.09
CA ILE A 167 13.71 -13.66 8.37
C ILE A 167 14.05 -13.60 6.88
N VAL A 168 13.19 -14.17 6.04
CA VAL A 168 13.42 -14.27 4.60
C VAL A 168 12.59 -13.23 3.85
N GLY A 169 13.25 -12.14 3.43
CA GLY A 169 12.65 -11.07 2.65
C GLY A 169 12.68 -9.72 3.38
N ALA A 170 12.92 -8.65 2.63
CA ALA A 170 13.08 -7.28 3.15
C ALA A 170 11.97 -6.31 2.71
N GLY A 171 10.82 -6.84 2.31
CA GLY A 171 9.60 -6.03 2.16
C GLY A 171 9.03 -5.64 3.53
N LYS A 172 7.90 -4.91 3.55
CA LYS A 172 7.25 -4.52 4.81
C LYS A 172 6.96 -5.72 5.71
N THR A 173 6.48 -6.83 5.16
CA THR A 173 6.21 -8.04 5.95
C THR A 173 7.44 -8.53 6.72
N GLY A 174 8.63 -8.46 6.12
CA GLY A 174 9.88 -8.82 6.81
C GLY A 174 10.28 -7.80 7.87
N VAL A 175 10.10 -6.51 7.57
CA VAL A 175 10.25 -5.43 8.57
C VAL A 175 9.34 -5.67 9.78
N ASP A 176 8.07 -5.99 9.55
CA ASP A 176 7.09 -6.20 10.62
C ASP A 176 7.41 -7.44 11.44
N ALA A 177 7.89 -8.52 10.80
CA ALA A 177 8.37 -9.71 11.51
C ALA A 177 9.57 -9.40 12.41
N CYS A 178 10.58 -8.68 11.89
CA CYS A 178 11.74 -8.24 12.66
C CYS A 178 11.33 -7.35 13.85
N LEU A 179 10.49 -6.34 13.61
CA LEU A 179 10.00 -5.44 14.66
C LEU A 179 9.20 -6.20 15.72
N TRP A 180 8.29 -7.09 15.30
CA TRP A 180 7.50 -7.90 16.23
C TRP A 180 8.38 -8.75 17.14
N LEU A 181 9.41 -9.41 16.60
CA LEU A 181 10.37 -10.17 17.42
C LEU A 181 11.11 -9.27 18.42
N LEU A 182 11.60 -8.12 17.97
CA LEU A 182 12.37 -7.19 18.78
C LEU A 182 11.53 -6.47 19.86
N GLU A 183 10.24 -6.27 19.62
CA GLU A 183 9.30 -5.73 20.61
C GLU A 183 8.86 -6.78 21.63
N ASN A 184 8.91 -8.08 21.27
CA ASN A 184 8.66 -9.20 22.17
C ASN A 184 9.95 -9.74 22.83
N GLY A 185 11.04 -8.98 22.78
CA GLY A 185 12.25 -9.25 23.57
C GLY A 185 13.26 -10.20 22.94
N ALA A 186 13.14 -10.54 21.66
CA ALA A 186 14.20 -11.28 20.96
C ALA A 186 15.51 -10.48 20.97
N ASP A 187 16.64 -11.15 21.22
CA ASP A 187 17.97 -10.55 21.10
C ASP A 187 18.24 -10.20 19.63
N PRO A 188 18.58 -8.94 19.30
CA PRO A 188 18.95 -8.58 17.92
C PRO A 188 20.07 -9.46 17.32
N ASN A 189 20.95 -10.02 18.14
CA ASN A 189 22.03 -10.91 17.68
C ASN A 189 21.54 -12.32 17.32
N SER A 190 20.31 -12.68 17.71
CA SER A 190 19.71 -13.96 17.36
C SER A 190 18.84 -13.90 16.12
N ILE A 191 18.75 -12.73 15.47
CA ILE A 191 18.01 -12.53 14.23
C ILE A 191 18.99 -12.39 13.07
N ARG A 192 18.93 -13.32 12.12
CA ARG A 192 19.44 -13.12 10.76
C ARG A 192 18.32 -12.57 9.89
N TRP A 193 18.63 -11.56 9.08
CA TRP A 193 17.69 -11.02 8.11
C TRP A 193 18.26 -11.10 6.70
N ILE A 194 17.59 -11.85 5.82
CA ILE A 194 17.93 -11.93 4.41
C ILE A 194 17.30 -10.74 3.69
N VAL A 195 18.16 -9.87 3.17
CA VAL A 195 17.83 -8.62 2.48
C VAL A 195 18.33 -8.73 1.04
N PRO A 196 17.54 -9.33 0.12
CA PRO A 196 17.97 -9.49 -1.28
C PRO A 196 18.28 -8.17 -1.96
N ARG A 197 17.50 -7.12 -1.62
CA ARG A 197 17.65 -5.75 -2.09
C ARG A 197 17.25 -4.80 -0.97
N ASP A 198 18.11 -3.85 -0.64
CA ASP A 198 17.75 -2.77 0.29
C ASP A 198 16.64 -1.89 -0.31
N ALA A 199 15.75 -1.41 0.56
CA ALA A 199 14.62 -0.55 0.19
C ALA A 199 14.81 0.90 0.65
N TRP A 200 14.29 1.81 -0.16
CA TRP A 200 13.92 3.14 0.29
C TRP A 200 12.55 3.11 0.99
N TRP A 201 12.44 3.81 2.12
CA TRP A 201 11.22 3.91 2.93
C TRP A 201 10.78 5.37 3.04
N ILE A 202 9.48 5.63 2.96
CA ILE A 202 8.97 6.99 3.17
C ILE A 202 8.99 7.27 4.69
N ASN A 203 9.50 8.43 5.11
CA ASN A 203 9.48 8.83 6.51
C ASN A 203 8.02 9.05 6.95
N ARG A 204 7.50 8.14 7.80
CA ARG A 204 6.10 8.13 8.21
C ARG A 204 5.65 9.45 8.84
N SER A 205 6.52 10.08 9.63
CA SER A 205 6.22 11.35 10.31
C SER A 205 5.89 12.50 9.34
N LYS A 206 6.31 12.38 8.07
CA LYS A 206 6.11 13.38 7.03
C LYS A 206 4.83 13.23 6.22
N VAL A 207 4.15 12.10 6.33
CA VAL A 207 2.97 11.75 5.50
C VAL A 207 1.72 11.54 6.34
N GLN A 208 1.46 12.47 7.27
CA GLN A 208 0.35 12.40 8.21
C GLN A 208 -0.92 13.09 7.68
N PHE A 209 -0.78 14.27 7.08
CA PHE A 209 -1.87 15.05 6.45
C PHE A 209 -3.13 15.23 7.32
N THR A 210 -2.93 15.70 8.56
CA THR A 210 -4.01 16.23 9.43
C THR A 210 -3.68 17.66 9.84
N HIS A 211 -4.62 18.33 10.52
CA HIS A 211 -4.38 19.68 11.07
C HIS A 211 -3.15 19.76 11.97
N ASP A 212 -2.95 18.78 12.85
CA ASP A 212 -1.83 18.74 13.81
C ASP A 212 -0.46 18.56 13.12
N PHE A 213 -0.46 18.05 11.89
CA PHE A 213 0.76 17.80 11.11
C PHE A 213 0.81 18.63 9.82
N PHE A 214 0.09 19.76 9.75
CA PHE A 214 0.02 20.57 8.54
C PHE A 214 1.41 20.99 8.06
N GLU A 215 2.17 21.68 8.90
CA GLU A 215 3.48 22.23 8.55
C GLU A 215 4.42 21.12 8.09
N THR A 216 4.46 20.02 8.84
CA THR A 216 5.33 18.88 8.55
C THR A 216 4.96 18.21 7.22
N SER A 217 3.66 17.98 6.96
CA SER A 217 3.21 17.24 5.78
C SER A 217 3.24 18.08 4.51
N PHE A 218 2.93 19.38 4.59
CA PHE A 218 3.00 20.28 3.43
C PHE A 218 4.43 20.73 3.13
N ALA A 219 5.30 20.87 4.13
CA ALA A 219 6.73 21.05 3.90
C ALA A 219 7.31 19.83 3.17
N TYR A 220 6.91 18.61 3.56
CA TYR A 220 7.29 17.40 2.82
C TYR A 220 6.90 17.46 1.35
N VAL A 221 5.70 17.91 1.01
CA VAL A 221 5.27 18.06 -0.40
C VAL A 221 6.14 19.08 -1.13
N ALA A 222 6.40 20.24 -0.52
CA ALA A 222 7.26 21.26 -1.12
C ALA A 222 8.69 20.73 -1.34
N ASP A 223 9.29 20.15 -0.31
CA ASP A 223 10.66 19.64 -0.34
C ASP A 223 10.82 18.48 -1.33
N LEU A 224 9.80 17.63 -1.48
CA LEU A 224 9.77 16.55 -2.47
C LEU A 224 9.78 17.12 -3.90
N LEU A 225 8.90 18.09 -4.18
CA LEU A 225 8.80 18.69 -5.51
C LEU A 225 10.04 19.50 -5.89
N GLU A 226 10.62 20.23 -4.93
CA GLU A 226 11.87 20.96 -5.12
C GLU A 226 13.04 20.00 -5.40
N ALA A 227 13.16 18.90 -4.64
CA ALA A 227 14.20 17.89 -4.89
C ALA A 227 14.07 17.28 -6.31
N ILE A 228 12.86 17.01 -6.79
CA ILE A 228 12.62 16.56 -8.18
C ILE A 228 13.12 17.60 -9.19
N GLY A 229 12.89 18.89 -8.92
CA GLY A 229 13.33 19.98 -9.78
C GLY A 229 14.85 20.18 -9.82
N GLU A 230 15.53 19.87 -8.72
CA GLU A 230 16.97 20.13 -8.52
C GLU A 230 17.85 18.92 -8.88
N ALA A 231 17.32 17.70 -8.88
CA ALA A 231 18.13 16.49 -9.00
C ALA A 231 18.82 16.35 -10.35
N ALA A 232 20.10 15.96 -10.32
CA ALA A 232 20.88 15.72 -11.54
C ALA A 232 20.56 14.36 -12.19
N SER A 233 20.34 13.34 -11.36
CA SER A 233 20.00 11.96 -11.74
C SER A 233 18.99 11.36 -10.75
N ILE A 234 18.47 10.17 -11.05
CA ILE A 234 17.54 9.46 -10.15
C ILE A 234 18.23 9.06 -8.84
N ASP A 235 19.50 8.67 -8.89
CA ASP A 235 20.26 8.37 -7.67
C ASP A 235 20.44 9.62 -6.80
N ASP A 236 20.79 10.77 -7.41
CA ASP A 236 20.86 12.03 -6.67
C ASP A 236 19.50 12.43 -6.08
N LEU A 237 18.40 12.23 -6.82
CA LEU A 237 17.05 12.51 -6.33
C LEU A 237 16.73 11.78 -5.02
N PHE A 238 17.03 10.48 -4.96
CA PHE A 238 16.72 9.68 -3.77
C PHE A 238 17.67 9.99 -2.62
N LEU A 239 18.93 10.32 -2.90
CA LEU A 239 19.84 10.87 -1.89
C LEU A 239 19.38 12.24 -1.38
N GLN A 240 18.81 13.10 -2.24
CA GLN A 240 18.18 14.34 -1.81
C GLN A 240 16.98 14.09 -0.90
N PHE A 241 16.14 13.11 -1.20
CA PHE A 241 15.04 12.73 -0.31
C PHE A 241 15.54 12.31 1.08
N GLU A 242 16.65 11.57 1.16
CA GLU A 242 17.26 11.26 2.45
C GLU A 242 17.80 12.51 3.16
N ARG A 243 18.56 13.36 2.44
CA ARG A 243 19.17 14.59 3.01
C ARG A 243 18.11 15.54 3.56
N ARG A 244 16.93 15.59 2.94
CA ARG A 244 15.78 16.39 3.35
C ARG A 244 14.87 15.69 4.37
N ASP A 245 15.28 14.55 4.91
CA ASP A 245 14.53 13.76 5.90
C ASP A 245 13.15 13.29 5.41
N LEU A 246 12.96 13.23 4.09
CA LEU A 246 11.71 12.79 3.47
C LEU A 246 11.65 11.27 3.47
N TRP A 247 12.77 10.62 3.13
CA TRP A 247 12.88 9.18 2.92
C TRP A 247 14.04 8.62 3.74
N LEU A 248 13.99 7.34 4.05
CA LEU A 248 14.87 6.64 4.96
C LEU A 248 15.47 5.42 4.27
N ARG A 249 16.69 5.06 4.67
CA ARG A 249 17.35 3.81 4.30
C ARG A 249 17.94 3.11 5.52
N LEU A 250 17.93 1.78 5.48
CA LEU A 250 18.40 0.92 6.57
C LEU A 250 19.89 1.14 6.85
N ASP A 251 20.71 1.02 5.80
CA ASP A 251 22.16 1.10 5.84
C ASP A 251 22.63 2.20 4.89
N ARG A 252 23.40 3.17 5.41
CA ARG A 252 23.87 4.31 4.63
C ARG A 252 25.06 3.98 3.72
N SER A 253 25.70 2.83 3.92
CA SER A 253 26.77 2.35 3.04
C SER A 253 26.24 1.70 1.76
N ILE A 254 24.94 1.40 1.71
CA ILE A 254 24.28 0.78 0.58
C ILE A 254 23.37 1.79 -0.11
N THR A 255 23.39 1.80 -1.45
CA THR A 255 22.39 2.48 -2.27
C THR A 255 21.21 1.51 -2.49
N PRO A 256 20.02 1.79 -1.94
CA PRO A 256 18.88 0.90 -2.09
C PRO A 256 18.40 0.84 -3.56
N ALA A 257 18.19 -0.38 -4.06
CA ALA A 257 17.72 -0.64 -5.42
C ALA A 257 16.21 -0.90 -5.50
N MET A 258 15.51 -0.93 -4.36
CA MET A 258 14.10 -1.27 -4.25
C MET A 258 13.28 -0.12 -3.69
N PHE A 259 12.07 0.05 -4.21
CA PHE A 259 11.06 0.92 -3.61
C PHE A 259 9.68 0.32 -3.84
N HIS A 260 8.92 0.09 -2.76
CA HIS A 260 7.55 -0.43 -2.82
C HIS A 260 6.53 0.51 -2.14
N GLY A 261 6.94 1.73 -1.77
CA GLY A 261 6.05 2.73 -1.16
C GLY A 261 5.63 2.51 0.28
N ALA A 262 6.34 1.65 1.01
CA ALA A 262 6.09 1.48 2.43
C ALA A 262 6.69 2.63 3.25
N THR A 263 6.00 3.00 4.32
CA THR A 263 6.49 3.99 5.29
C THR A 263 7.23 3.31 6.44
N MET A 264 8.13 4.06 7.08
CA MET A 264 8.84 3.65 8.28
C MET A 264 8.99 4.85 9.22
N SER A 265 8.86 4.65 10.53
CA SER A 265 9.23 5.69 11.51
C SER A 265 10.73 5.65 11.80
N LYS A 266 11.29 6.74 12.35
CA LYS A 266 12.70 6.74 12.79
C LYS A 266 12.93 5.74 13.93
N GLY A 267 11.97 5.60 14.85
CA GLY A 267 12.06 4.61 15.93
C GLY A 267 12.10 3.18 15.40
N GLU A 268 11.29 2.84 14.41
CA GLU A 268 11.36 1.53 13.73
C GLU A 268 12.71 1.31 13.06
N LEU A 269 13.21 2.31 12.33
CA LEU A 269 14.52 2.25 11.68
C LEU A 269 15.66 2.03 12.68
N GLU A 270 15.65 2.75 13.80
CA GLU A 270 16.63 2.61 14.87
C GLU A 270 16.59 1.21 15.49
N LYS A 271 15.39 0.67 15.75
CA LYS A 271 15.20 -0.68 16.28
C LYS A 271 15.70 -1.74 15.29
N LEU A 272 15.39 -1.62 14.01
CA LEU A 272 15.85 -2.55 12.95
C LEU A 272 17.38 -2.54 12.80
N ARG A 273 18.02 -1.38 12.96
CA ARG A 273 19.49 -1.26 12.90
C ARG A 273 20.24 -1.97 14.03
N LEU A 274 19.53 -2.45 15.06
CA LEU A 274 20.12 -3.32 16.08
C LEU A 274 20.47 -4.70 15.50
N ILE A 275 19.75 -5.17 14.48
CA ILE A 275 20.05 -6.43 13.78
C ILE A 275 21.33 -6.24 12.97
N LYS A 276 22.37 -7.04 13.26
CA LYS A 276 23.68 -6.95 12.59
C LYS A 276 23.90 -8.02 11.53
N ASP A 277 23.26 -9.17 11.66
CA ASP A 277 23.36 -10.26 10.70
C ASP A 277 22.42 -10.04 9.50
N LEU A 278 22.82 -9.10 8.62
CA LEU A 278 22.14 -8.78 7.38
C LEU A 278 22.80 -9.52 6.20
N VAL A 279 22.06 -10.42 5.55
CA VAL A 279 22.55 -11.17 4.38
C VAL A 279 22.05 -10.55 3.08
N ARG A 280 22.98 -10.03 2.28
CA ARG A 280 22.74 -9.39 0.97
C ARG A 280 23.35 -10.20 -0.16
N LYS A 281 22.79 -11.37 -0.43
CA LYS A 281 23.26 -12.31 -1.46
C LYS A 281 22.15 -12.69 -2.45
N GLY A 282 21.26 -11.75 -2.74
CA GLY A 282 20.08 -11.98 -3.58
C GLY A 282 19.00 -12.83 -2.91
N HIS A 283 18.08 -13.35 -3.71
CA HIS A 283 16.95 -14.15 -3.25
C HIS A 283 17.37 -15.56 -2.81
N VAL A 284 16.68 -16.10 -1.81
CA VAL A 284 16.86 -17.51 -1.39
C VAL A 284 16.36 -18.43 -2.49
N GLN A 285 17.14 -19.47 -2.79
CA GLN A 285 16.76 -20.54 -3.71
C GLN A 285 16.35 -21.80 -2.96
N VAL A 286 17.20 -22.23 -2.01
CA VAL A 286 17.00 -23.44 -1.20
C VAL A 286 17.54 -23.22 0.22
N ILE A 287 16.80 -23.68 1.22
CA ILE A 287 17.26 -23.78 2.61
C ILE A 287 17.54 -25.24 2.92
N HIS A 288 18.81 -25.57 3.16
CA HIS A 288 19.26 -26.85 3.72
C HIS A 288 19.40 -26.76 5.23
N ARG A 289 19.69 -27.89 5.88
CA ARG A 289 19.96 -27.96 7.33
C ARG A 289 21.19 -27.19 7.76
N ASP A 290 22.26 -27.26 6.97
CA ASP A 290 23.59 -26.71 7.27
C ASP A 290 23.90 -25.41 6.52
N ARG A 291 23.19 -25.12 5.42
CA ARG A 291 23.41 -23.92 4.60
C ARG A 291 22.14 -23.34 3.95
N ILE A 292 22.19 -22.05 3.63
CA ILE A 292 21.19 -21.35 2.81
C ILE A 292 21.84 -21.03 1.46
N VAL A 293 21.24 -21.51 0.37
CA VAL A 293 21.66 -21.18 -1.00
C VAL A 293 20.86 -19.97 -1.48
N LEU A 294 21.58 -18.92 -1.87
CA LEU A 294 21.03 -17.70 -2.44
C LEU A 294 21.59 -17.48 -3.85
N GLU A 295 21.01 -16.55 -4.61
CA GLU A 295 21.46 -16.20 -5.96
C GLU A 295 22.96 -15.86 -6.05
N GLU A 296 23.50 -15.18 -5.03
CA GLU A 296 24.88 -14.70 -5.01
C GLU A 296 25.71 -15.35 -3.88
N GLY A 297 25.51 -16.67 -3.70
CA GLY A 297 26.36 -17.53 -2.90
C GLY A 297 25.63 -18.28 -1.80
N THR A 298 26.34 -18.56 -0.72
CA THR A 298 25.84 -19.43 0.35
C THR A 298 26.24 -18.86 1.70
N VAL A 299 25.38 -19.04 2.70
CA VAL A 299 25.66 -18.73 4.12
C VAL A 299 25.33 -19.96 4.97
N SER A 300 25.88 -20.02 6.19
CA SER A 300 25.54 -21.08 7.13
C SER A 300 24.04 -21.06 7.47
N ALA A 301 23.46 -22.24 7.67
CA ALA A 301 22.19 -22.43 8.33
C ALA A 301 22.42 -23.23 9.61
N ASN A 302 21.38 -23.30 10.44
CA ASN A 302 21.36 -24.13 11.62
C ASN A 302 19.96 -24.73 11.76
N ASP A 303 19.88 -26.00 12.15
CA ASP A 303 18.64 -26.74 12.42
C ASP A 303 17.83 -26.14 13.60
N ASP A 304 18.50 -25.44 14.50
CA ASP A 304 17.88 -24.75 15.64
C ASP A 304 17.17 -23.46 15.23
N TRP A 305 17.39 -22.96 14.00
CA TRP A 305 16.77 -21.71 13.55
C TRP A 305 15.34 -21.90 13.09
N LEU A 306 14.50 -20.92 13.41
CA LEU A 306 13.18 -20.79 12.80
C LEU A 306 13.29 -19.87 11.58
N TYR A 307 13.00 -20.42 10.40
CA TYR A 307 12.93 -19.64 9.17
C TYR A 307 11.53 -19.07 8.99
N VAL A 308 11.43 -17.77 8.76
CA VAL A 308 10.14 -17.08 8.59
C VAL A 308 10.06 -16.56 7.15
N ASP A 309 9.12 -17.09 6.39
CA ASP A 309 8.86 -16.68 5.01
C ASP A 309 8.04 -15.38 4.98
N CYS A 310 8.69 -14.32 4.50
CA CYS A 310 8.11 -13.00 4.26
C CYS A 310 8.18 -12.60 2.77
N THR A 311 8.24 -13.57 1.85
CA THR A 311 8.54 -13.35 0.42
C THR A 311 7.33 -13.12 -0.49
N ALA A 312 6.11 -13.21 0.05
CA ALA A 312 4.89 -12.93 -0.73
C ALA A 312 4.87 -11.48 -1.23
N ALA A 313 4.41 -11.28 -2.47
CA ALA A 313 4.36 -9.95 -3.04
C ALA A 313 3.08 -9.25 -2.56
N GLY A 314 3.21 -8.43 -1.51
CA GLY A 314 2.08 -7.65 -0.99
C GLY A 314 1.36 -6.86 -2.08
N ILE A 315 2.06 -6.34 -3.09
CA ILE A 315 1.44 -5.76 -4.28
C ILE A 315 2.14 -6.34 -5.52
N PRO A 316 1.54 -7.31 -6.21
CA PRO A 316 2.18 -7.93 -7.37
C PRO A 316 2.20 -6.96 -8.57
N PRO A 317 3.26 -6.96 -9.39
CA PRO A 317 3.29 -6.19 -10.62
C PRO A 317 2.23 -6.73 -11.60
N ARG A 318 1.52 -5.83 -12.25
CA ARG A 318 0.52 -6.17 -13.26
C ARG A 318 0.63 -5.21 -14.43
N GLU A 319 0.36 -5.75 -15.62
CA GLU A 319 0.28 -4.96 -16.84
C GLU A 319 -0.87 -3.95 -16.73
N ALA A 320 -0.67 -2.73 -17.23
CA ALA A 320 -1.76 -1.76 -17.28
C ALA A 320 -2.83 -2.23 -18.27
N LYS A 321 -4.09 -2.21 -17.86
CA LYS A 321 -5.24 -2.48 -18.73
C LYS A 321 -6.11 -1.24 -18.90
N VAL A 322 -6.89 -1.20 -19.97
CA VAL A 322 -8.01 -0.25 -20.07
C VAL A 322 -8.92 -0.47 -18.86
N ILE A 323 -9.27 0.61 -18.15
CA ILE A 323 -10.07 0.50 -16.91
C ILE A 323 -11.54 0.35 -17.25
N PHE A 324 -12.06 1.21 -18.13
CA PHE A 324 -13.47 1.25 -18.50
C PHE A 324 -13.65 0.67 -19.90
N GLU A 325 -14.23 -0.52 -19.97
CA GLU A 325 -14.69 -1.16 -21.20
C GLU A 325 -16.23 -1.21 -21.19
N PRO A 326 -16.90 -1.38 -22.35
CA PRO A 326 -18.36 -1.36 -22.42
C PRO A 326 -19.06 -2.35 -21.46
N GLU A 327 -18.51 -3.54 -21.27
CA GLU A 327 -19.08 -4.59 -20.42
C GLU A 327 -18.30 -4.87 -19.13
N LYS A 328 -17.12 -4.26 -18.97
CA LYS A 328 -16.19 -4.57 -17.86
C LYS A 328 -15.51 -3.31 -17.32
N ILE A 329 -15.37 -3.24 -16.00
CA ILE A 329 -14.50 -2.28 -15.33
C ILE A 329 -13.37 -3.05 -14.63
N THR A 330 -12.12 -2.81 -14.99
CA THR A 330 -10.96 -3.43 -14.32
C THR A 330 -10.34 -2.44 -13.34
N LEU A 331 -10.59 -2.64 -12.05
CA LEU A 331 -10.12 -1.74 -11.01
C LEU A 331 -8.59 -1.80 -10.91
N GLN A 332 -7.98 -0.63 -11.07
CA GLN A 332 -6.54 -0.40 -10.99
C GLN A 332 -6.28 0.85 -10.17
N TRP A 333 -5.01 1.08 -9.81
CA TRP A 333 -4.65 2.32 -9.14
C TRP A 333 -4.61 3.44 -10.16
N VAL A 334 -5.11 4.61 -9.79
CA VAL A 334 -5.03 5.84 -10.59
C VAL A 334 -4.32 6.97 -9.84
N LYS A 335 -4.00 6.73 -8.56
CA LYS A 335 -3.17 7.58 -7.72
C LYS A 335 -2.21 6.73 -6.91
N TRP A 336 -0.92 7.09 -6.98
CA TRP A 336 0.15 6.42 -6.25
C TRP A 336 -0.14 6.28 -4.76
N GLY A 337 0.11 5.09 -4.19
CA GLY A 337 0.07 4.84 -2.74
C GLY A 337 -1.32 4.92 -2.11
N ARG A 338 -2.38 5.07 -2.91
CA ARG A 338 -3.75 5.32 -2.44
C ARG A 338 -4.75 4.42 -3.15
N SER A 339 -4.73 3.13 -2.81
CA SER A 339 -5.58 2.10 -3.45
C SER A 339 -7.08 2.32 -3.19
N ALA A 340 -7.47 2.61 -1.94
CA ALA A 340 -8.85 2.91 -1.57
C ALA A 340 -9.36 4.18 -2.27
N LEU A 341 -8.55 5.24 -2.27
CA LEU A 341 -8.83 6.49 -3.00
C LEU A 341 -8.97 6.25 -4.50
N SER A 342 -8.07 5.47 -5.10
CA SER A 342 -8.14 5.12 -6.52
C SER A 342 -9.48 4.44 -6.84
N ALA A 343 -9.88 3.45 -6.04
CA ALA A 343 -11.16 2.78 -6.22
C ALA A 343 -12.37 3.71 -6.03
N ALA A 344 -12.30 4.66 -5.08
CA ALA A 344 -13.32 5.69 -4.92
C ALA A 344 -13.41 6.60 -6.17
N VAL A 345 -12.28 7.09 -6.69
CA VAL A 345 -12.23 7.90 -7.92
C VAL A 345 -12.86 7.16 -9.09
N LEU A 346 -12.51 5.88 -9.27
CA LEU A 346 -13.12 5.04 -10.32
C LEU A 346 -14.65 4.91 -10.13
N GLY A 347 -15.12 4.80 -8.89
CA GLY A 347 -16.54 4.74 -8.56
C GLY A 347 -17.26 6.05 -8.86
N TYR A 348 -16.65 7.18 -8.53
CA TYR A 348 -17.20 8.51 -8.81
C TYR A 348 -17.28 8.77 -10.32
N VAL A 349 -16.20 8.48 -11.04
CA VAL A 349 -16.12 8.64 -12.50
C VAL A 349 -17.14 7.74 -13.20
N GLU A 350 -17.33 6.50 -12.75
CA GLU A 350 -18.39 5.62 -13.27
C GLU A 350 -19.79 6.19 -13.01
N ALA A 351 -20.01 6.81 -11.86
CA ALA A 351 -21.32 7.33 -11.44
C ALA A 351 -21.72 8.63 -12.15
N THR A 352 -20.75 9.47 -12.49
CA THR A 352 -21.00 10.89 -12.85
C THR A 352 -20.54 11.30 -14.24
N ILE A 353 -19.68 10.52 -14.89
CA ILE A 353 -19.13 10.83 -16.21
C ILE A 353 -19.71 9.88 -17.24
N ASP A 354 -20.12 10.41 -18.40
CA ASP A 354 -20.55 9.61 -19.54
C ASP A 354 -19.39 9.36 -20.52
N GLY A 355 -19.40 8.19 -21.17
CA GLY A 355 -18.42 7.81 -22.19
C GLY A 355 -17.12 7.22 -21.64
N ASP A 356 -16.80 6.00 -22.04
CA ASP A 356 -15.64 5.27 -21.53
C ASP A 356 -14.29 5.92 -21.94
N ASP A 357 -14.24 6.62 -23.08
CA ASP A 357 -13.03 7.32 -23.53
C ASP A 357 -12.62 8.44 -22.56
N LEU A 358 -13.57 9.29 -22.15
CA LEU A 358 -13.32 10.35 -21.19
C LEU A 358 -12.97 9.78 -19.80
N LYS A 359 -13.65 8.70 -19.38
CA LYS A 359 -13.33 8.01 -18.13
C LYS A 359 -11.90 7.49 -18.12
N ASN A 360 -11.46 6.83 -19.19
CA ASN A 360 -10.10 6.30 -19.30
C ASN A 360 -9.06 7.42 -19.40
N ASP A 361 -9.34 8.51 -20.12
CA ASP A 361 -8.46 9.69 -20.16
C ASP A 361 -8.28 10.33 -18.77
N LEU A 362 -9.33 10.36 -17.94
CA LEU A 362 -9.26 10.82 -16.55
C LEU A 362 -8.54 9.81 -15.62
N CYS A 363 -8.52 8.54 -15.97
CA CYS A 363 -8.15 7.45 -15.07
C CYS A 363 -7.02 6.57 -15.66
N GLN A 364 -5.88 7.18 -15.99
CA GLN A 364 -4.76 6.38 -16.49
C GLN A 364 -4.22 5.46 -15.38
N PRO A 365 -4.04 4.15 -15.64
CA PRO A 365 -3.50 3.23 -14.65
C PRO A 365 -2.10 3.63 -14.17
N VAL A 366 -1.90 3.50 -12.87
CA VAL A 366 -0.61 3.67 -12.18
C VAL A 366 -0.13 2.31 -11.73
N SER A 367 1.02 1.88 -12.23
CA SER A 367 1.68 0.68 -11.73
C SER A 367 2.37 0.94 -10.39
N PRO A 368 2.29 0.00 -9.44
CA PRO A 368 3.10 0.05 -8.22
C PRO A 368 4.61 0.01 -8.58
N PRO A 369 5.42 0.98 -8.12
CA PRO A 369 6.83 1.01 -8.40
C PRO A 369 7.56 -0.11 -7.67
N ARG A 370 8.69 -0.56 -8.24
CA ARG A 370 9.59 -1.56 -7.64
C ARG A 370 11.02 -1.04 -7.52
N THR A 371 11.38 -0.06 -8.33
CA THR A 371 12.68 0.61 -8.37
C THR A 371 12.52 2.12 -8.19
N PRO A 372 13.62 2.85 -7.89
CA PRO A 372 13.62 4.30 -7.93
C PRO A 372 13.10 4.91 -9.24
N ALA A 373 13.48 4.32 -10.38
CA ALA A 373 13.03 4.74 -11.70
C ALA A 373 11.51 4.58 -11.89
N ASP A 374 10.96 3.42 -11.49
CA ASP A 374 9.53 3.18 -11.59
C ASP A 374 8.74 4.24 -10.81
N TRP A 375 9.24 4.66 -9.64
CA TRP A 375 8.57 5.68 -8.83
C TRP A 375 8.50 7.03 -9.55
N VAL A 376 9.54 7.44 -10.28
CA VAL A 376 9.50 8.67 -11.07
C VAL A 376 8.43 8.57 -12.17
N GLY A 377 8.30 7.41 -12.82
CA GLY A 377 7.23 7.16 -13.79
C GLY A 377 5.84 7.24 -13.16
N THR A 378 5.66 6.58 -12.01
CA THR A 378 4.43 6.61 -11.21
C THR A 378 4.07 8.03 -10.77
N PHE A 379 5.04 8.85 -10.39
CA PHE A 379 4.84 10.26 -10.05
C PHE A 379 4.31 11.06 -11.25
N ILE A 380 4.91 10.91 -12.43
CA ILE A 380 4.47 11.61 -13.66
C ILE A 380 3.03 11.23 -14.02
N THR A 381 2.69 9.94 -14.01
CA THR A 381 1.33 9.49 -14.32
C THR A 381 0.32 10.01 -13.30
N THR A 382 0.67 9.99 -12.00
CA THR A 382 -0.20 10.55 -10.95
C THR A 382 -0.43 12.06 -11.18
N ALA A 383 0.62 12.82 -11.47
CA ALA A 383 0.51 14.26 -11.74
C ALA A 383 -0.32 14.56 -12.99
N ARG A 384 -0.24 13.71 -14.03
CA ARG A 384 -1.09 13.82 -15.23
C ARG A 384 -2.56 13.58 -14.90
N ASN A 385 -2.87 12.52 -14.15
CA ASN A 385 -4.24 12.25 -13.71
C ASN A 385 -4.81 13.41 -12.89
N GLU A 386 -4.07 13.91 -11.90
CA GLU A 386 -4.52 15.03 -11.07
C GLU A 386 -4.72 16.31 -11.90
N LYS A 387 -3.87 16.57 -12.89
CA LYS A 387 -4.08 17.66 -13.85
C LYS A 387 -5.36 17.47 -14.67
N ARG A 388 -5.65 16.26 -15.16
CA ARG A 388 -6.91 15.98 -15.87
C ARG A 388 -8.11 16.15 -14.94
N TRP A 389 -8.03 15.71 -13.68
CA TRP A 389 -9.10 15.90 -12.71
C TRP A 389 -9.39 17.37 -12.45
N SER A 390 -8.33 18.21 -12.37
CA SER A 390 -8.47 19.66 -12.19
C SER A 390 -9.22 20.38 -13.31
N SER A 391 -9.33 19.74 -14.49
CA SER A 391 -10.12 20.25 -15.63
C SER A 391 -11.62 19.91 -15.54
N GLN A 392 -12.01 19.05 -14.60
CA GLN A 392 -13.40 18.65 -14.35
C GLN A 392 -13.89 19.28 -13.04
N GLN A 393 -14.81 20.23 -13.14
CA GLN A 393 -15.25 21.04 -12.00
C GLN A 393 -15.85 20.20 -10.87
N ASP A 394 -16.76 19.27 -11.20
CA ASP A 394 -17.45 18.45 -10.21
C ASP A 394 -16.53 17.41 -9.58
N LEU A 395 -15.68 16.75 -10.38
CA LEU A 395 -14.66 15.83 -9.86
C LEU A 395 -13.68 16.54 -8.93
N THR A 396 -13.25 17.76 -9.27
CA THR A 396 -12.40 18.57 -8.39
C THR A 396 -13.09 18.93 -7.08
N LYS A 397 -14.36 19.34 -7.15
CA LYS A 397 -15.16 19.68 -5.97
C LYS A 397 -15.35 18.46 -5.06
N TRP A 398 -15.69 17.31 -5.64
CA TRP A 398 -15.83 16.06 -4.89
C TRP A 398 -14.51 15.60 -4.28
N ALA A 399 -13.41 15.60 -5.05
CA ALA A 399 -12.10 15.18 -4.55
C ALA A 399 -11.64 16.00 -3.34
N ARG A 400 -12.01 17.29 -3.27
CA ARG A 400 -11.74 18.15 -2.09
C ARG A 400 -12.56 17.77 -0.85
N SER A 401 -13.75 17.22 -1.04
CA SER A 401 -14.62 16.76 0.06
C SER A 401 -14.32 15.32 0.50
N LEU A 402 -13.53 14.58 -0.27
CA LEU A 402 -13.30 13.17 -0.04
C LEU A 402 -12.37 12.96 1.15
N ARG A 403 -12.90 12.37 2.24
CA ARG A 403 -12.12 12.07 3.46
C ARG A 403 -10.88 11.20 3.26
N LEU A 404 -10.81 10.46 2.14
CA LEU A 404 -9.66 9.62 1.78
C LEU A 404 -8.48 10.45 1.22
N ASP A 405 -8.65 11.76 1.06
CA ASP A 405 -7.59 12.70 0.70
C ASP A 405 -7.84 14.09 1.33
N MET A 406 -7.40 14.27 2.57
CA MET A 406 -7.55 15.53 3.30
C MET A 406 -6.65 16.65 2.79
N SER A 407 -5.67 16.37 1.93
CA SER A 407 -4.66 17.36 1.52
C SER A 407 -5.29 18.60 0.87
N ALA A 408 -6.29 18.42 0.02
CA ALA A 408 -6.92 19.53 -0.68
C ALA A 408 -7.83 20.36 0.24
N SER A 409 -8.57 19.72 1.17
CA SER A 409 -9.40 20.45 2.16
C SER A 409 -8.52 21.23 3.14
N LEU A 410 -7.49 20.59 3.71
CA LEU A 410 -6.55 21.25 4.62
C LEU A 410 -5.88 22.48 4.00
N ALA A 411 -5.44 22.38 2.74
CA ALA A 411 -4.84 23.51 2.03
C ALA A 411 -5.84 24.66 1.81
N SER A 412 -7.12 24.35 1.57
CA SER A 412 -8.16 25.35 1.34
C SER A 412 -8.64 26.07 2.59
N GLU A 413 -8.42 25.47 3.76
CA GLU A 413 -8.82 26.00 5.07
C GLU A 413 -7.76 26.92 5.69
N VAL A 414 -6.57 27.03 5.06
CA VAL A 414 -5.52 27.95 5.51
C VAL A 414 -5.99 29.39 5.35
N SER A 415 -5.95 30.15 6.45
CA SER A 415 -6.24 31.58 6.44
C SER A 415 -5.22 32.34 5.57
N PRO A 416 -5.64 33.29 4.72
CA PRO A 416 -4.73 34.18 4.00
C PRO A 416 -3.76 34.96 4.92
N ASP A 417 -4.15 35.19 6.18
CA ASP A 417 -3.34 35.90 7.17
C ASP A 417 -2.27 35.00 7.84
N ASP A 418 -2.34 33.68 7.65
CA ASP A 418 -1.31 32.74 8.11
C ASP A 418 -0.15 32.72 7.12
N ALA A 419 0.72 33.72 7.23
CA ALA A 419 1.86 33.90 6.33
C ALA A 419 2.78 32.65 6.28
N GLY A 420 2.90 31.91 7.38
CA GLY A 420 3.75 30.72 7.46
C GLY A 420 3.21 29.57 6.63
N ARG A 421 1.94 29.18 6.85
CA ARG A 421 1.29 28.11 6.08
C ARG A 421 1.11 28.50 4.63
N MET A 422 0.78 29.77 4.35
CA MET A 422 0.68 30.29 2.99
C MET A 422 2.02 30.22 2.25
N ALA A 423 3.15 30.52 2.90
CA ALA A 423 4.47 30.40 2.30
C ALA A 423 4.80 28.94 1.91
N ILE A 424 4.43 27.96 2.74
CA ILE A 424 4.62 26.53 2.43
C ILE A 424 3.80 26.14 1.18
N LEU A 425 2.52 26.53 1.14
CA LEU A 425 1.66 26.25 -0.02
C LEU A 425 2.19 26.90 -1.30
N GLN A 426 2.71 28.13 -1.21
CA GLN A 426 3.31 28.83 -2.33
C GLN A 426 4.59 28.14 -2.83
N ARG A 427 5.45 27.64 -1.93
CA ARG A 427 6.63 26.83 -2.30
C ARG A 427 6.23 25.59 -3.10
N ALA A 428 5.29 24.80 -2.57
CA ALA A 428 4.80 23.60 -3.24
C ALA A 428 4.20 23.93 -4.62
N ARG A 429 3.40 25.02 -4.72
CA ARG A 429 2.82 25.47 -5.98
C ARG A 429 3.87 25.92 -7.00
N LYS A 430 4.93 26.60 -6.57
CA LYS A 430 6.03 27.02 -7.45
C LYS A 430 6.81 25.80 -7.96
N ALA A 431 7.17 24.89 -7.06
CA ALA A 431 7.93 23.70 -7.40
C ALA A 431 7.15 22.74 -8.32
N SER A 432 5.83 22.64 -8.17
CA SER A 432 5.01 21.76 -9.02
C SER A 432 5.01 22.15 -10.50
N GLN A 433 5.27 23.42 -10.83
CA GLN A 433 5.30 23.91 -12.22
C GLN A 433 6.42 23.27 -13.05
N THR A 434 7.54 22.92 -12.41
CA THR A 434 8.73 22.38 -13.08
C THR A 434 9.01 20.92 -12.72
N ALA A 435 8.43 20.39 -11.63
CA ALA A 435 8.68 19.03 -11.16
C ALA A 435 8.37 17.95 -12.20
N VAL A 436 7.23 18.04 -12.93
CA VAL A 436 6.88 17.03 -13.96
C VAL A 436 7.85 17.06 -15.14
N ILE A 437 8.31 18.25 -15.54
CA ILE A 437 9.31 18.41 -16.61
C ILE A 437 10.63 17.77 -16.18
N SER A 438 11.06 18.05 -14.95
CA SER A 438 12.32 17.53 -14.40
C SER A 438 12.26 16.02 -14.21
N ALA A 439 11.16 15.48 -13.67
CA ALA A 439 10.93 14.05 -13.57
C ALA A 439 10.96 13.35 -14.95
N THR A 440 10.36 13.98 -15.97
CA THR A 440 10.38 13.43 -17.34
C THR A 440 11.80 13.40 -17.90
N ARG A 441 12.59 14.47 -17.68
CA ARG A 441 14.01 14.50 -18.05
C ARG A 441 14.79 13.38 -17.35
N LEU A 442 14.64 13.25 -16.03
CA LEU A 442 15.34 12.23 -15.25
C LEU A 442 15.10 10.79 -15.75
N LEU A 443 13.88 10.50 -16.25
CA LEU A 443 13.59 9.20 -16.86
C LEU A 443 14.15 9.04 -18.26
N ALA A 444 14.24 10.13 -19.04
CA ALA A 444 14.79 10.08 -20.39
C ALA A 444 16.31 9.92 -20.41
N ASP A 445 16.98 10.30 -19.30
CA ASP A 445 18.42 10.20 -19.11
C ASP A 445 18.88 8.81 -18.62
N LEU A 446 17.95 7.87 -18.36
CA LEU A 446 18.22 6.45 -18.05
C LEU A 446 18.54 5.66 -19.33
#